data_AF-A0A4Y1ZXZ3-F1
#
_entry.id   AF-A0A4Y1ZXZ3-F1
#
_cell.length_a   1.000
_cell.length_b   1.000
_cell.length_c   1.000
_cell.angle_alpha   90.00
_cell.angle_beta   90.00
_cell.angle_gamma   90.00
#
_symmetry.space_group_name_H-M   'P 1'
#
loop_
_entity.id
_entity.type
_entity.pdbx_description
1 polymer ?
#
loop_
_entity_poly.entity_id
_entity_poly.type
_entity_poly.pdbx_seq_one_letter_code
_entity_poly.pdbx_strand_id
1 'polypeptide(L)'
;MPKNLLKVIDPIIQRNELFAHPENLLLCMIIDKRYHIRELGFRIIIKAANLDCNRKSTRSFQPPNTNFLATDYIEIFHWNIITPSPPPLMRRFSRDLEEEPRDLF
;
A
#
# COMPACT_ATOMS: atom_id res chain seq x y z
N MET A 1 -21.77 -6.27 -15.01
CA MET A 1 -21.57 -7.73 -15.16
C MET A 1 -22.63 -8.50 -14.37
N PRO A 2 -23.04 -9.70 -14.80
CA PRO A 2 -23.90 -10.57 -13.99
C PRO A 2 -23.22 -10.96 -12.68
N LYS A 3 -23.94 -10.91 -11.54
CA LYS A 3 -23.40 -11.23 -10.21
C LYS A 3 -22.75 -12.62 -10.12
N ASN A 4 -23.27 -13.58 -10.89
CA ASN A 4 -22.77 -14.96 -10.92
C ASN A 4 -21.37 -15.04 -11.53
N LEU A 5 -21.06 -14.16 -12.48
CA LEU A 5 -19.76 -14.11 -13.15
C LEU A 5 -18.70 -13.43 -12.27
N LEU A 6 -19.09 -12.36 -11.56
CA LEU A 6 -18.19 -11.68 -10.60
C LEU A 6 -17.68 -12.64 -9.51
N LYS A 7 -18.52 -13.54 -9.00
CA LYS A 7 -18.11 -14.57 -8.03
C LYS A 7 -16.99 -15.49 -8.52
N VAL A 8 -16.85 -15.67 -9.84
CA VAL A 8 -15.78 -16.47 -10.44
C VAL A 8 -14.55 -15.60 -10.73
N ILE A 9 -14.76 -14.38 -11.20
CA ILE A 9 -13.70 -13.50 -11.66
C ILE A 9 -12.96 -12.83 -10.49
N ASP A 10 -13.67 -12.32 -9.48
CA ASP A 10 -13.09 -11.55 -8.38
C ASP A 10 -11.97 -12.34 -7.65
N PRO A 11 -12.15 -13.62 -7.26
CA PRO A 11 -11.07 -14.39 -6.64
C PRO A 11 -9.87 -14.65 -7.57
N ILE A 12 -10.12 -14.77 -8.88
CA ILE A 12 -9.05 -14.98 -9.88
C ILE A 12 -8.22 -13.70 -10.01
N ILE A 13 -8.88 -12.53 -10.07
CA ILE A 13 -8.20 -11.24 -10.09
C ILE A 13 -7.40 -11.06 -8.80
N GLN A 14 -8.00 -11.30 -7.63
CA GLN A 14 -7.34 -11.15 -6.33
C GLN A 14 -6.09 -12.03 -6.21
N ARG A 15 -6.13 -13.27 -6.72
CA ARG A 15 -4.97 -14.18 -6.68
C ARG A 15 -3.87 -13.76 -7.66
N ASN A 16 -4.25 -13.15 -8.79
CA ASN A 16 -3.34 -12.73 -9.85
C ASN A 16 -2.93 -11.25 -9.73
N GLU A 17 -3.30 -10.58 -8.63
CA GLU A 17 -3.19 -9.13 -8.43
C GLU A 17 -1.76 -8.66 -8.16
N LEU A 18 -0.79 -9.17 -8.92
CA LEU A 18 0.59 -8.73 -8.90
C LEU A 18 0.72 -7.24 -9.28
N PHE A 19 -0.16 -6.76 -10.17
CA PHE A 19 -0.18 -5.36 -10.62
C PHE A 19 -0.71 -4.40 -9.55
N ALA A 20 -1.69 -4.84 -8.75
CA ALA A 20 -2.22 -4.07 -7.63
C ALA A 20 -1.52 -4.38 -6.31
N HIS A 21 -0.27 -4.86 -6.33
CA HIS A 21 0.49 -5.05 -5.10
C HIS A 21 0.47 -3.76 -4.28
N PRO A 22 0.17 -3.79 -2.97
CA PRO A 22 0.05 -2.58 -2.16
C PRO A 22 1.26 -1.65 -2.28
N GLU A 23 2.47 -2.21 -2.39
CA GLU A 23 3.70 -1.45 -2.66
C GLU A 23 3.65 -0.62 -3.96
N ASN A 24 3.10 -1.17 -5.05
CA ASN A 24 3.01 -0.47 -6.33
C ASN A 24 2.00 0.69 -6.24
N LEU A 25 0.87 0.47 -5.57
CA LEU A 25 -0.10 1.53 -5.32
C LEU A 25 0.49 2.63 -4.44
N LEU A 26 1.28 2.30 -3.43
CA LEU A 26 1.97 3.30 -2.60
C LEU A 26 2.93 4.18 -3.42
N LEU A 27 3.64 3.59 -4.39
CA LEU A 27 4.47 4.37 -5.32
C LEU A 27 3.63 5.32 -6.18
N CYS A 28 2.45 4.90 -6.63
CA CYS A 28 1.52 5.78 -7.33
C CYS A 28 0.99 6.90 -6.43
N MET A 29 0.67 6.59 -5.16
CA MET A 29 0.15 7.58 -4.21
C MET A 29 1.13 8.71 -3.95
N ILE A 30 2.43 8.43 -3.76
CA ILE A 30 3.44 9.46 -3.47
C ILE A 30 3.73 10.40 -4.65
N ILE A 31 3.43 9.99 -5.88
CA ILE A 31 3.55 10.82 -7.08
C ILE A 31 2.20 11.40 -7.56
N ASP A 32 1.10 11.13 -6.85
CA ASP A 32 -0.23 11.61 -7.21
C ASP A 32 -0.27 13.15 -7.18
N LYS A 33 -1.07 13.78 -8.04
CA LYS A 33 -1.22 15.25 -8.08
C LYS A 33 -1.92 15.79 -6.84
N ARG A 34 -2.76 14.97 -6.19
CA ARG A 34 -3.56 15.34 -5.02
C ARG A 34 -2.71 15.26 -3.75
N TYR A 35 -2.57 16.40 -3.07
CA TYR A 35 -1.72 16.51 -1.87
C TYR A 35 -2.08 15.49 -0.78
N HIS A 36 -3.37 15.40 -0.43
CA HIS A 36 -3.85 14.50 0.62
C HIS A 36 -3.57 13.01 0.32
N ILE A 37 -3.49 12.63 -0.95
CA ILE A 37 -3.14 11.26 -1.36
C ILE A 37 -1.64 10.99 -1.21
N ARG A 38 -0.80 11.96 -1.61
CA ARG A 38 0.65 11.86 -1.37
C ARG A 38 0.97 11.75 0.12
N GLU A 39 0.36 12.60 0.93
CA GLU A 39 0.51 12.60 2.38
C GLU A 39 0.12 11.23 2.99
N LEU A 40 -1.02 10.69 2.57
CA LEU A 40 -1.46 9.36 2.98
C LEU A 40 -0.44 8.28 2.57
N GLY A 41 0.06 8.32 1.34
CA GLY A 41 1.08 7.39 0.83
C GLY A 41 2.36 7.43 1.67
N PHE A 42 2.90 8.62 1.96
CA PHE A 42 4.08 8.78 2.80
C PHE A 42 3.86 8.26 4.22
N ARG A 43 2.73 8.58 4.86
CA ARG A 43 2.38 8.07 6.20
C ARG A 43 2.37 6.55 6.26
N ILE A 44 1.80 5.89 5.24
CA ILE A 44 1.75 4.43 5.18
C ILE A 44 3.16 3.84 5.02
N ILE A 45 3.99 4.43 4.16
CA ILE A 45 5.37 3.98 3.93
C ILE A 45 6.21 4.09 5.21
N ILE A 46 6.14 5.22 5.91
CA ILE A 46 6.86 5.45 7.17
C ILE A 46 6.42 4.40 8.21
N LYS A 47 5.11 4.21 8.38
CA LYS A 47 4.56 3.19 9.29
C LYS A 47 5.03 1.78 8.92
N ALA A 48 5.02 1.44 7.63
CA ALA A 48 5.47 0.14 7.13
C ALA A 48 6.96 -0.10 7.39
N ALA A 49 7.81 0.89 7.13
CA ALA A 49 9.25 0.80 7.35
C ALA A 49 9.60 0.64 8.83
N ASN A 50 8.90 1.34 9.72
CA ASN A 50 9.10 1.23 11.17
C ASN A 50 8.68 -0.14 11.72
N LEU A 51 7.75 -0.82 11.05
CA LEU A 51 7.41 -2.21 11.36
C LEU A 51 8.42 -3.20 10.76
N ASP A 52 9.03 -2.87 9.62
CA ASP A 52 9.98 -3.71 8.90
C ASP A 52 11.40 -3.67 9.49
N CYS A 53 11.76 -2.60 10.23
CA CYS A 53 13.09 -2.48 10.86
C CYS A 53 13.42 -3.64 11.82
N ASN A 54 12.40 -4.33 12.34
CA ASN A 54 12.53 -5.48 13.24
C ASN A 54 12.46 -6.84 12.54
N ARG A 55 12.20 -6.90 11.22
CA ARG A 55 11.98 -8.15 10.48
C ARG A 55 13.29 -8.65 9.84
N LYS A 56 13.74 -9.84 10.24
CA LYS A 56 14.85 -10.60 9.61
C LYS A 56 14.37 -11.57 8.52
N SER A 57 13.07 -11.64 8.27
CA SER A 57 12.45 -12.62 7.37
C SER A 57 12.32 -12.11 5.94
N THR A 58 12.43 -13.01 4.96
CA THR A 58 12.08 -12.75 3.55
C THR A 58 10.62 -12.27 3.45
N ARG A 59 10.37 -11.24 2.64
CA ARG A 59 9.01 -10.75 2.35
C ARG A 59 8.21 -11.84 1.65
N SER A 60 7.11 -12.28 2.27
CA SER A 60 6.15 -13.18 1.65
C SER A 60 5.05 -12.37 0.95
N PHE A 61 4.73 -12.73 -0.29
CA PHE A 61 3.56 -12.18 -0.96
C PHE A 61 2.30 -12.77 -0.33
N GLN A 62 1.40 -11.91 0.12
CA GLN A 62 0.07 -12.28 0.59
C GLN A 62 -0.96 -11.51 -0.24
N PRO A 63 -1.86 -12.19 -0.96
CA PRO A 63 -2.93 -11.52 -1.71
C PRO A 63 -3.73 -10.61 -0.75
N PRO A 64 -3.78 -9.30 -1.00
CA PRO A 64 -4.53 -8.39 -0.16
C PRO A 64 -6.04 -8.60 -0.32
N ASN A 65 -6.83 -8.12 0.65
CA ASN A 65 -8.28 -8.10 0.52
C ASN A 65 -8.70 -6.85 -0.28
N THR A 66 -9.07 -7.06 -1.54
CA THR A 66 -9.30 -6.02 -2.54
C THR A 66 -10.78 -5.62 -2.58
N ASN A 67 -11.05 -4.32 -2.50
CA ASN A 67 -12.38 -3.78 -2.69
C ASN A 67 -12.69 -3.62 -4.19
N PHE A 68 -13.35 -4.62 -4.78
CA PHE A 68 -13.77 -4.58 -6.19
C PHE A 68 -14.83 -3.53 -6.53
N LEU A 69 -15.43 -2.89 -5.52
CA LEU A 69 -16.40 -1.81 -5.69
C LEU A 69 -15.77 -0.42 -5.56
N ALA A 70 -14.45 -0.34 -5.39
CA ALA A 70 -13.71 0.91 -5.28
C ALA A 70 -13.94 1.80 -6.51
N THR A 71 -14.15 3.09 -6.28
CA THR A 71 -14.30 4.08 -7.35
C THR A 71 -12.99 4.82 -7.64
N ASP A 72 -12.13 4.87 -6.62
CA ASP A 72 -10.77 5.39 -6.71
C ASP A 72 -9.77 4.31 -6.30
N TYR A 73 -8.58 4.32 -6.91
CA TYR A 73 -7.55 3.33 -6.65
C TYR A 73 -7.07 3.35 -5.18
N ILE A 74 -7.23 4.49 -4.51
CA ILE A 74 -6.89 4.65 -3.09
C ILE A 74 -7.84 3.84 -2.18
N GLU A 75 -9.03 3.48 -2.65
CA GLU A 75 -10.05 2.74 -1.89
C GLU A 75 -9.98 1.23 -2.12
N ILE A 76 -9.12 0.78 -3.03
CA ILE A 76 -8.91 -0.63 -3.36
C ILE A 76 -8.48 -1.40 -2.12
N PHE A 77 -7.67 -0.78 -1.25
CA PHE A 77 -7.24 -1.37 0.00
C PHE A 77 -7.68 -0.57 1.22
N HIS A 78 -8.02 -1.31 2.27
CA HIS A 78 -8.22 -0.74 3.58
C HIS A 78 -6.86 -0.51 4.25
N TRP A 79 -6.21 0.62 3.92
CA TRP A 79 -4.85 0.98 4.35
C TRP A 79 -4.60 0.96 5.86
N ASN A 80 -5.65 1.12 6.67
CA ASN A 80 -5.56 1.04 8.13
C ASN A 80 -5.41 -0.39 8.65
N ILE A 81 -5.88 -1.38 7.89
CA ILE A 81 -5.89 -2.80 8.27
C ILE A 81 -4.67 -3.50 7.69
N ILE A 82 -4.29 -3.16 6.44
CA ILE A 82 -3.17 -3.80 5.78
C ILE A 82 -1.84 -3.32 6.38
N THR A 83 -0.89 -4.24 6.50
CA THR A 83 0.49 -3.92 6.92
C THR A 83 1.41 -4.15 5.72
N PRO A 84 1.45 -3.23 4.73
CA PRO A 84 2.29 -3.41 3.56
C PRO A 84 3.76 -3.40 3.99
N SER A 85 4.61 -4.11 3.27
CA SER A 85 6.04 -3.84 3.32
C SER A 85 6.33 -2.50 2.64
N PRO A 86 7.36 -1.76 3.09
CA PRO A 86 7.75 -0.54 2.40
C PRO A 86 8.28 -0.89 0.99
N PRO A 87 7.95 -0.09 -0.04
CA PRO A 87 8.51 -0.28 -1.37
C PRO A 87 10.05 -0.30 -1.31
N PRO A 88 10.74 -1.22 -2.01
CA PRO A 88 12.20 -1.32 -1.96
C PRO A 88 12.93 0.00 -2.27
N LEU A 89 12.37 0.78 -3.21
CA LEU A 89 12.86 2.09 -3.60
C LEU A 89 12.81 3.11 -2.44
N MET A 90 11.87 2.94 -1.51
CA MET A 90 11.64 3.85 -0.38
C MET A 90 12.42 3.46 0.87
N ARG A 91 13.09 2.30 0.88
CA ARG A 91 13.83 1.79 2.06
C ARG A 91 14.95 2.73 2.53
N ARG A 92 15.57 3.49 1.62
CA ARG A 92 16.63 4.44 1.99
C ARG A 92 16.04 5.70 2.62
N PHE A 93 15.03 6.30 1.98
CA PHE A 93 14.39 7.54 2.41
C PHE A 93 13.64 7.43 3.74
N SER A 94 13.12 6.25 4.07
CA SER A 94 12.40 6.09 5.34
C SER A 94 13.27 6.23 6.58
N ARG A 95 14.60 6.06 6.47
CA ARG A 95 15.53 6.27 7.59
C ARG A 95 15.84 7.75 7.80
N ASP A 96 15.84 8.52 6.72
CA ASP A 96 16.14 9.96 6.75
C ASP A 96 14.92 10.79 7.21
N LEU A 97 13.70 10.29 6.96
CA LEU A 97 12.45 10.91 7.42
C LEU A 97 12.21 10.79 8.94
N GLU A 98 13.01 10.03 9.68
CA GLU A 98 12.97 9.99 11.15
C GLU A 98 13.78 11.12 11.80
N GLU A 99 14.62 11.84 11.03
CA GLU A 99 15.48 12.93 11.52
C GLU A 99 14.85 14.33 11.44
N GLU A 100 13.59 14.46 11.01
CA GLU A 100 12.88 15.73 11.16
C GLU A 100 12.19 15.81 12.54
N PRO A 101 12.53 16.79 13.39
CA PRO A 101 12.00 16.89 14.74
C PRO A 101 10.48 17.07 14.71
N ARG A 102 9.78 16.25 15.52
CA ARG A 102 8.32 16.22 15.73
C ARG A 102 7.70 17.52 16.29
N ASP A 103 8.44 18.63 16.31
CA ASP A 103 8.05 19.88 16.97
C ASP A 103 7.63 21.00 16.01
N LEU A 104 7.43 20.72 14.72
CA LEU A 104 6.81 21.65 13.79
C LEU A 104 5.60 20.98 13.13
N PHE A 105 4.41 21.42 13.58
CA PHE A 105 3.02 21.11 13.19
C PHE A 105 2.22 20.24 14.17
#